data_AF-A0A1N7DJ93-F1
#
_entry.id   AF-A0A1N7DJ93-F1
#
_cell.length_a   1.000
_cell.length_b   1.000
_cell.length_c   1.000
_cell.angle_alpha   90.00
_cell.angle_beta   90.00
_cell.angle_gamma   90.00
#
_symmetry.space_group_name_H-M   'P 1'
#
loop_
_entity.id
_entity.type
_entity.pdbx_description
1 polymer ?
#
loop_
_entity_poly.entity_id
_entity_poly.type
_entity_poly.pdbx_seq_one_letter_code
_entity_poly.pdbx_strand_id
1 'polypeptide(L)'
;MRIGEVSRRSGVSARSLRYYEQLGLISSERESNGYRRYDDVAVERAIVIHLLFGIDFPREIVTSVLACTGDAPAEAHDALADQLTRVREDLTARIATLTATRRSIDEFLAERAA
;
A
#
# COMPACT_ATOMS: atom_id res chain seq x y z
N MET A 1 -1.91 -11.54 18.85
CA MET A 1 -0.63 -10.80 18.80
C MET A 1 -0.79 -9.38 19.29
N ARG A 2 0.24 -8.76 19.87
CA ARG A 2 0.24 -7.32 20.20
C ARG A 2 0.76 -6.49 19.02
N ILE A 3 0.48 -5.18 19.02
CA ILE A 3 0.86 -4.28 17.92
C ILE A 3 2.37 -4.29 17.60
N GLY A 4 3.23 -4.50 18.61
CA GLY A 4 4.68 -4.60 18.41
C GLY A 4 5.09 -5.85 17.64
N GLU A 5 4.37 -6.96 17.83
CA GLU A 5 4.59 -8.19 17.07
C GLU A 5 4.12 -8.03 15.62
N VAL A 6 2.95 -7.43 15.42
CA VAL A 6 2.44 -7.10 14.08
C VAL A 6 3.44 -6.20 13.35
N SER A 7 3.97 -5.18 14.02
CA SER A 7 4.95 -4.26 13.46
C SER A 7 6.23 -4.96 12.99
N ARG A 8 6.77 -5.89 13.79
CA ARG A 8 7.93 -6.69 13.39
C ARG A 8 7.65 -7.59 12.21
N ARG A 9 6.49 -8.26 12.20
CA ARG A 9 6.12 -9.22 11.15
C ARG A 9 5.74 -8.56 9.83
N SER A 10 5.13 -7.38 9.87
CA SER A 10 4.70 -6.66 8.66
C SER A 10 5.70 -5.63 8.15
N GLY A 11 6.71 -5.27 8.95
CA GLY A 11 7.62 -4.16 8.65
C GLY A 11 6.98 -2.77 8.78
N VAL A 12 5.70 -2.70 9.19
CA VAL A 12 4.95 -1.45 9.32
C VAL A 12 5.12 -0.87 10.71
N SER A 13 5.34 0.45 10.81
CA SER A 13 5.47 1.11 12.11
C SER A 13 4.19 0.96 12.96
N ALA A 14 4.34 0.84 14.29
CA ALA A 14 3.19 0.81 15.20
C ALA A 14 2.28 2.04 15.07
N ARG A 15 2.83 3.20 14.67
CA ARG A 15 2.06 4.42 14.37
C ARG A 15 1.14 4.19 13.16
N SER A 16 1.69 3.67 12.06
CA SER A 16 0.94 3.37 10.85
C SER A 16 -0.11 2.27 11.09
N LEU A 17 0.21 1.25 11.88
CA LEU A 17 -0.77 0.22 12.27
C LEU A 17 -1.96 0.81 13.05
N ARG A 18 -1.72 1.72 14.00
CA ARG A 18 -2.82 2.43 14.69
C ARG A 18 -3.64 3.28 13.73
N TYR A 19 -2.99 3.91 12.77
CA TYR A 19 -3.67 4.67 11.74
C TYR A 19 -4.54 3.78 10.85
N TYR A 20 -4.04 2.61 10.44
CA TYR A 20 -4.82 1.62 9.68
C TYR A 20 -6.00 1.10 10.49
N GLU A 21 -5.83 0.87 11.80
CA GLU A 21 -6.93 0.50 12.70
C GLU A 21 -7.98 1.61 12.83
N GLN A 22 -7.56 2.88 12.92
CA GLN A 22 -8.48 4.03 12.93
C GLN A 22 -9.30 4.16 11.64
N LEU A 23 -8.70 3.79 10.51
CA LEU A 23 -9.36 3.75 9.20
C LEU A 23 -10.20 2.48 9.01
N GLY A 24 -10.24 1.56 9.99
CA GLY A 24 -10.96 0.29 9.89
C GLY A 24 -10.32 -0.75 8.97
N LEU A 25 -9.08 -0.51 8.54
CA LEU A 25 -8.37 -1.36 7.57
C LEU A 25 -7.79 -2.62 8.19
N ILE A 26 -7.46 -2.56 9.48
CA ILE A 26 -7.15 -3.71 10.31
C ILE A 26 -8.00 -3.64 11.57
N SER A 27 -8.35 -4.79 12.13
CA SER A 27 -9.12 -4.88 13.36
C SER A 27 -8.28 -5.47 14.49
N SER A 28 -8.67 -5.13 15.72
CA SER A 28 -8.15 -5.77 16.92
C SER A 28 -9.31 -6.18 17.83
N GLU A 29 -9.11 -7.26 18.57
CA GLU A 29 -9.98 -7.66 19.66
C GLU A 29 -9.41 -7.13 20.98
N ARG A 30 -10.29 -6.89 21.96
CA ARG A 30 -9.84 -6.57 23.32
C ARG A 30 -9.77 -7.84 24.15
N GLU A 31 -8.61 -8.09 24.72
CA GLU A 31 -8.40 -9.11 25.75
C GLU A 31 -9.02 -8.66 27.08
N SER A 32 -9.30 -9.62 27.98
CA SER A 32 -9.88 -9.37 29.32
C SER A 32 -9.06 -8.43 30.19
N ASN A 33 -7.76 -8.30 29.92
CA ASN A 33 -6.82 -7.39 30.55
C ASN A 33 -6.76 -5.99 29.89
N GLY A 34 -7.66 -5.70 28.93
CA GLY A 34 -7.81 -4.39 28.29
C GLY A 34 -6.88 -4.14 27.09
N TYR A 35 -5.93 -5.04 26.82
CA TYR A 35 -5.01 -4.90 25.70
C TYR A 35 -5.62 -5.31 24.36
N ARG A 36 -5.05 -4.77 23.27
CA ARG A 36 -5.42 -5.13 21.90
C ARG A 36 -4.71 -6.41 21.44
N ARG A 37 -5.48 -7.30 20.81
CA ARG A 37 -5.03 -8.53 20.18
C ARG A 37 -5.36 -8.47 18.69
N TYR A 38 -4.33 -8.63 17.86
CA TYR A 38 -4.43 -8.75 16.42
C TYR A 38 -4.22 -10.22 16.02
N ASP A 39 -4.89 -10.65 14.96
CA ASP A 39 -4.72 -11.96 14.33
C ASP A 39 -3.71 -11.90 13.17
N ASP A 40 -3.47 -13.05 12.52
CA ASP A 40 -2.57 -13.12 11.37
C ASP A 40 -3.11 -12.35 10.15
N VAL A 41 -4.43 -12.25 10.01
CA VAL A 41 -5.07 -11.46 8.95
C VAL A 41 -4.68 -9.99 9.02
N ALA A 42 -4.56 -9.42 10.23
CA ALA A 42 -4.08 -8.06 10.42
C ALA A 42 -2.63 -7.86 9.94
N VAL A 43 -1.76 -8.89 10.03
CA VAL A 43 -0.38 -8.83 9.53
C VAL A 43 -0.37 -8.82 8.01
N GLU A 44 -1.09 -9.75 7.39
CA GLU A 44 -1.19 -9.85 5.92
C GLU A 44 -1.75 -8.56 5.32
N ARG A 45 -2.83 -8.04 5.91
CA ARG A 45 -3.40 -6.75 5.50
C ARG A 45 -2.41 -5.61 5.66
N ALA A 46 -1.70 -5.51 6.78
CA ALA A 46 -0.72 -4.45 6.98
C ALA A 46 0.39 -4.44 5.92
N ILE A 47 0.87 -5.63 5.50
CA ILE A 47 1.88 -5.76 4.43
C ILE A 47 1.32 -5.23 3.10
N VAL A 48 0.11 -5.66 2.71
CA VAL A 48 -0.53 -5.20 1.48
C VAL A 48 -0.75 -3.69 1.50
N ILE A 49 -1.28 -3.16 2.60
CA ILE A 49 -1.50 -1.72 2.78
C ILE A 49 -0.18 -0.94 2.62
N HIS A 50 0.90 -1.44 3.22
CA HIS A 50 2.20 -0.78 3.17
C HIS A 50 2.80 -0.77 1.76
N LEU A 51 2.68 -1.88 1.03
CA LEU A 51 3.10 -1.96 -0.37
C LEU A 51 2.33 -0.97 -1.25
N LEU A 52 1.02 -0.84 -1.03
CA LEU A 52 0.20 0.13 -1.75
C LEU A 52 0.61 1.57 -1.43
N PHE A 53 0.83 1.92 -0.15
CA PHE A 53 1.30 3.26 0.20
C PHE A 53 2.74 3.55 -0.26
N GLY A 54 3.56 2.52 -0.50
CA GLY A 54 4.95 2.66 -0.94
C GLY A 54 5.14 3.12 -2.39
N ILE A 55 4.08 3.13 -3.21
CA ILE A 55 4.14 3.43 -4.65
C ILE A 55 3.41 4.76 -4.99
N ASP A 56 3.33 5.70 -4.04
CA ASP A 56 2.57 6.96 -4.19
C ASP A 56 1.09 6.74 -4.63
N PHE A 57 0.49 5.59 -4.28
CA PHE A 57 -0.93 5.40 -4.57
C PHE A 57 -1.77 6.45 -3.85
N PRO A 58 -2.78 7.03 -4.53
CA PRO A 58 -3.79 7.83 -3.86
C PRO A 58 -4.44 7.01 -2.75
N ARG A 59 -4.60 7.63 -1.58
CA ARG A 59 -5.25 7.04 -0.39
C ARG A 59 -6.64 6.46 -0.70
N GLU A 60 -7.32 7.05 -1.66
CA GLU A 60 -8.64 6.64 -2.15
C GLU A 60 -8.58 5.22 -2.72
N ILE A 61 -7.50 4.85 -3.42
CA ILE A 61 -7.31 3.51 -3.97
C ILE A 61 -6.95 2.52 -2.88
N VAL A 62 -6.13 2.91 -1.91
CA VAL A 62 -5.83 2.04 -0.76
C VAL A 62 -7.12 1.67 -0.03
N THR A 63 -8.04 2.63 0.15
CA THR A 63 -9.33 2.40 0.78
C THR A 63 -10.21 1.46 -0.06
N SER A 64 -10.26 1.65 -1.38
CA SER A 64 -11.01 0.78 -2.29
C SER A 64 -10.44 -0.63 -2.41
N VAL A 65 -9.11 -0.80 -2.40
CA VAL A 65 -8.47 -2.14 -2.38
C VAL A 65 -8.90 -2.92 -1.15
N LEU A 66 -8.98 -2.24 -0.01
CA LEU A 66 -9.28 -2.89 1.27
C LEU A 66 -10.77 -3.18 1.44
N ALA A 67 -11.64 -2.34 0.86
CA ALA A 67 -13.06 -2.62 0.72
C ALA A 67 -13.35 -3.87 -0.15
N CYS A 68 -12.39 -4.28 -1.00
CA CYS A 68 -12.47 -5.49 -1.81
C CYS A 68 -11.83 -6.73 -1.17
N THR A 69 -11.50 -6.70 0.13
CA THR A 69 -10.92 -7.86 0.82
C THR A 69 -12.00 -8.75 1.45
N GLY A 70 -11.86 -10.06 1.31
CA GLY A 70 -12.86 -11.04 1.80
C GLY A 70 -13.99 -11.27 0.80
N ASP A 71 -15.21 -11.47 1.29
CA ASP A 71 -16.42 -11.69 0.47
C ASP A 71 -17.02 -10.38 -0.06
N ALA A 72 -16.19 -9.52 -0.64
CA ALA A 72 -16.66 -8.26 -1.20
C ALA A 72 -17.57 -8.52 -2.44
N PRO A 73 -18.60 -7.70 -2.65
CA PRO A 73 -19.48 -7.85 -3.82
C PRO A 73 -18.72 -7.58 -5.12
N ALA A 74 -19.14 -8.20 -6.22
CA ALA A 74 -18.46 -8.13 -7.52
C ALA A 74 -18.30 -6.67 -8.01
N GLU A 75 -19.26 -5.81 -7.71
CA GLU A 75 -19.24 -4.39 -8.06
C GLU A 75 -18.10 -3.64 -7.38
N ALA A 76 -17.69 -4.07 -6.17
CA ALA A 76 -16.53 -3.49 -5.50
C ALA A 76 -15.24 -3.89 -6.23
N HIS A 77 -15.14 -5.15 -6.64
CA HIS A 77 -13.98 -5.64 -7.42
C HIS A 77 -13.84 -4.93 -8.76
N ASP A 78 -14.94 -4.68 -9.48
CA ASP A 78 -14.92 -3.94 -10.74
C ASP A 78 -14.49 -2.47 -10.54
N ALA A 79 -15.04 -1.80 -9.53
CA ALA A 79 -14.65 -0.43 -9.19
C ALA A 79 -13.16 -0.32 -8.81
N LEU A 80 -12.62 -1.33 -8.13
CA LEU A 80 -11.19 -1.41 -7.84
C LEU A 80 -10.36 -1.64 -9.10
N ALA A 81 -10.78 -2.55 -9.98
CA ALA A 81 -10.08 -2.82 -11.22
C ALA A 81 -9.96 -1.56 -12.11
N ASP A 82 -11.02 -0.76 -12.18
CA ASP A 82 -11.03 0.53 -12.88
C ASP A 82 -10.03 1.52 -12.27
N GLN A 83 -9.98 1.61 -10.95
CA GLN A 83 -9.03 2.49 -10.26
C GLN A 83 -7.57 2.06 -10.45
N LEU A 84 -7.29 0.75 -10.33
CA LEU A 84 -5.95 0.20 -10.55
C LEU A 84 -5.50 0.37 -11.99
N THR A 85 -6.42 0.27 -12.95
CA THR A 85 -6.12 0.53 -14.37
C THR A 85 -5.62 1.97 -14.58
N ARG A 86 -6.29 2.96 -13.97
CA ARG A 86 -5.86 4.36 -14.04
C ARG A 86 -4.49 4.57 -13.41
N VAL A 87 -4.22 3.98 -12.23
CA VAL A 87 -2.89 4.12 -11.64
C VAL A 87 -1.82 3.42 -12.45
N ARG A 88 -2.10 2.25 -13.03
CA ARG A 88 -1.17 1.60 -13.95
C ARG A 88 -0.82 2.54 -15.12
N GLU A 89 -1.80 3.22 -15.70
CA GLU A 89 -1.58 4.18 -16.78
C GLU A 89 -0.72 5.38 -16.34
N ASP A 90 -1.03 5.97 -15.19
CA ASP A 90 -0.25 7.07 -14.62
C ASP A 90 1.20 6.67 -14.33
N LEU A 91 1.41 5.49 -13.72
CA LEU A 91 2.73 4.93 -13.47
C LEU A 91 3.49 4.70 -14.77
N THR A 92 2.83 4.18 -15.81
CA THR A 92 3.43 3.94 -17.12
C THR A 92 3.91 5.26 -17.74
N ALA A 93 3.10 6.32 -17.67
CA ALA A 93 3.46 7.64 -18.17
C ALA A 93 4.65 8.24 -17.40
N ARG A 94 4.67 8.11 -16.07
CA ARG A 94 5.79 8.56 -15.24
C ARG A 94 7.08 7.80 -15.54
N ILE A 95 7.01 6.47 -15.69
CA ILE A 95 8.16 5.64 -16.06
C ILE A 95 8.73 6.07 -17.41
N ALA A 96 7.87 6.32 -18.41
CA ALA A 96 8.31 6.78 -19.73
C ALA A 96 9.08 8.12 -19.63
N THR A 97 8.56 9.06 -18.84
CA THR A 97 9.19 10.36 -18.60
C THR A 97 10.55 10.21 -17.92
N LEU A 98 10.61 9.49 -16.79
CA LEU A 98 11.84 9.26 -16.05
C LEU A 98 12.90 8.54 -16.89
N THR A 99 12.47 7.57 -17.71
CA THR A 99 13.36 6.84 -18.62
C THR A 99 13.94 7.77 -19.70
N ALA A 100 13.12 8.67 -20.25
CA ALA A 100 13.58 9.65 -21.22
C ALA A 100 14.57 10.64 -20.60
N THR A 101 14.26 11.19 -19.42
CA THR A 101 15.17 12.08 -18.68
C THR A 101 16.50 11.40 -18.35
N ARG A 102 16.47 10.15 -17.88
CA ARG A 102 17.68 9.37 -17.62
C ARG A 102 18.53 9.23 -18.89
N ARG A 103 17.90 8.90 -20.02
CA ARG A 103 18.61 8.78 -21.31
C ARG A 103 19.33 10.08 -21.68
N SER A 104 18.66 11.24 -21.56
CA SER A 104 19.29 12.52 -21.84
C SER A 104 20.46 12.84 -20.91
N ILE A 105 20.38 12.43 -19.64
CA ILE A 105 21.50 12.55 -18.70
C ILE A 105 22.66 11.63 -19.12
N ASP A 106 22.37 10.38 -19.48
CA ASP A 106 23.38 9.41 -19.92
C ASP A 106 24.11 9.90 -21.19
N GLU A 107 23.38 10.45 -22.16
CA GLU A 107 23.92 11.05 -23.39
C GLU A 107 24.85 12.22 -23.07
N PHE A 108 24.40 13.18 -22.25
CA PHE A 108 25.21 14.32 -21.83
C PHE A 108 26.50 13.91 -21.11
N LEU A 109 26.44 12.90 -20.25
CA LEU A 109 27.61 12.38 -19.55
C LEU A 109 28.60 11.67 -20.48
N ALA A 110 28.09 10.92 -21.47
CA ALA A 110 28.93 10.25 -22.46
C ALA A 110 29.70 11.25 -23.33
N GLU A 111 29.06 12.35 -23.75
CA GLU A 111 29.71 13.43 -24.53
C GLU A 111 30.86 14.11 -23.78
N ARG A 112 30.78 14.19 -22.44
CA ARG A 112 31.81 14.83 -21.61
C ARG A 112 32.92 13.89 -21.15
N ALA A 113 32.72 12.59 -21.29
CA ALA A 113 33.72 11.57 -20.97
C ALA A 113 34.66 11.25 -22.14
N ALA A 114 34.34 11.75 -23.35
CA ALA A 114 35.16 11.68 -24.56
C ALA A 114 36.09 12.90 -24.69
#